data_AF-A0A1B2JCQ2-F1
#
_entry.id   AF-A0A1B2JCQ2-F1
#
_cell.length_a   1.000
_cell.length_b   1.000
_cell.length_c   1.000
_cell.angle_alpha   90.00
_cell.angle_beta   90.00
_cell.angle_gamma   90.00
#
_symmetry.space_group_name_H-M   'P 1'
#
loop_
_entity.id
_entity.type
_entity.pdbx_description
1 polymer ?
#
loop_
_entity_poly.entity_id
_entity_poly.type
_entity_poly.pdbx_seq_one_letter_code
_entity_poly.pdbx_strand_id
1 'polypeptide(L)'
;MSEPQSQQASDKTPPGTPERRRHTFSMSHSPSRRRSTPQTVYGDRYIPTRSGIDLQAAFSLQGTVAHDAEEIRRETAVETTDTNDLNYLRQLEADRTFNRILKTELFGDQLSIQDSDPTSAQLNTTVVSPQTPPRNTRIDSDNEDTYGDIDRITSTTGNGKGKDGRNLFSYKSPGRRAPGIGMGAKSGVYHSSELYSVSPVRQESQRLLLSPQKKTRAISKVAYRVLDAPELADDYYLNLVDWGAQDILAVGLGSSVYLWDAASGSVSRLCELSPREAVTSVSWIQAGTHLAVGTQSGLVEIWDATTSKCTRSMTGHSARTSALSWNRHVLSSGSRDRSILHRDVRAAAHYTSRIVEHRQEVCGLRWNVDENKLASGSNDNRMMVWDALRVDQPLLKVEEHTAAVKALAWSPHQRGILASGGGTADRRIKVWNTLTGSKLHDVDTGSQVCNLLWSRNSNELVSTHGYSRNQVVIWKYPQMKQLASLTGHTYRVLYLSMSPDGTTVVTGAGDETLRFWNCFEKSRQSEGGSILLDAFSQLR
;
A
#
# COMPACT_ATOMS: atom_id res chain seq x y z
N MET A 1 52.98 77.36 -9.35
CA MET A 1 53.63 76.92 -8.10
C MET A 1 53.04 75.55 -7.78
N SER A 2 53.52 74.48 -8.41
CA SER A 2 54.77 73.71 -8.18
C SER A 2 54.49 72.46 -7.34
N GLU A 3 54.50 71.29 -7.99
CA GLU A 3 54.84 69.99 -7.38
C GLU A 3 56.26 70.02 -6.79
N PRO A 4 56.61 69.02 -5.96
CA PRO A 4 57.46 67.89 -6.41
C PRO A 4 56.95 66.50 -5.91
N GLN A 5 57.10 65.38 -6.64
CA GLN A 5 58.28 64.47 -6.77
C GLN A 5 58.91 64.03 -5.44
N SER A 6 59.48 62.83 -5.18
CA SER A 6 59.50 61.44 -5.70
C SER A 6 60.69 60.76 -4.98
N GLN A 7 60.64 59.48 -4.60
CA GLN A 7 61.79 58.53 -4.43
C GLN A 7 61.22 57.16 -3.95
N GLN A 8 61.13 56.09 -4.76
CA GLN A 8 62.14 55.14 -5.25
C GLN A 8 62.98 54.42 -4.18
N ALA A 9 62.77 53.10 -4.06
CA ALA A 9 63.82 52.09 -3.89
C ALA A 9 63.38 50.73 -4.47
N SER A 10 64.14 50.31 -5.49
CA SER A 10 64.24 49.00 -6.18
C SER A 10 64.90 47.94 -5.27
N ASP A 11 65.07 46.64 -5.52
CA ASP A 11 64.90 45.72 -6.64
C ASP A 11 65.17 44.28 -6.12
N LYS A 12 64.78 43.26 -6.90
CA LYS A 12 65.43 41.93 -7.08
C LYS A 12 65.32 40.78 -6.04
N THR A 13 64.43 39.86 -6.41
CA THR A 13 64.48 38.36 -6.46
C THR A 13 65.76 37.75 -7.10
N PRO A 14 66.00 36.41 -7.21
CA PRO A 14 65.39 35.17 -6.66
C PRO A 14 66.47 34.10 -6.20
N PRO A 15 66.42 32.78 -6.50
CA PRO A 15 65.99 31.71 -5.57
C PRO A 15 67.02 30.57 -5.38
N GLY A 16 66.72 29.59 -4.50
CA GLY A 16 67.48 28.33 -4.43
C GLY A 16 66.91 27.28 -3.48
N THR A 17 66.42 26.16 -4.03
CA THR A 17 66.38 24.81 -3.43
C THR A 17 67.82 24.23 -3.38
N PRO A 18 68.20 23.22 -2.53
CA PRO A 18 67.64 21.85 -2.58
C PRO A 18 67.65 20.97 -1.29
N GLU A 19 66.87 19.88 -1.40
CA GLU A 19 67.04 18.47 -0.95
C GLU A 19 67.35 17.98 0.49
N ARG A 20 66.52 16.97 0.86
CA ARG A 20 66.78 15.64 1.49
C ARG A 20 67.04 15.48 3.00
N ARG A 21 66.13 14.75 3.67
CA ARG A 21 66.27 13.34 4.15
C ARG A 21 64.98 12.87 4.85
N ARG A 22 64.29 11.85 4.30
CA ARG A 22 64.25 10.42 4.73
C ARG A 22 63.63 10.16 6.12
N HIS A 23 62.46 9.52 6.12
CA HIS A 23 62.18 8.34 6.95
C HIS A 23 61.25 7.38 6.21
N THR A 24 61.57 6.09 6.30
CA THR A 24 60.97 4.93 5.63
C THR A 24 60.28 4.00 6.64
N PHE A 25 59.49 3.06 6.12
CA PHE A 25 58.84 1.86 6.71
C PHE A 25 57.41 2.07 7.24
N SER A 26 56.42 1.21 6.97
CA SER A 26 56.37 -0.12 6.33
C SER A 26 54.96 -0.44 5.81
N MET A 27 54.89 -1.34 4.82
CA MET A 27 53.67 -2.04 4.38
C MET A 27 53.41 -3.28 5.25
N SER A 28 52.15 -3.55 5.60
CA SER A 28 51.71 -4.89 6.01
C SER A 28 50.23 -5.13 5.67
N HIS A 29 50.02 -5.87 4.57
CA HIS A 29 49.22 -7.09 4.43
C HIS A 29 47.81 -7.20 5.03
N SER A 30 46.90 -7.58 4.12
CA SER A 30 45.54 -8.08 4.29
C SER A 30 45.45 -9.33 5.19
N PRO A 31 44.34 -9.55 5.92
CA PRO A 31 43.99 -10.87 6.45
C PRO A 31 43.22 -11.67 5.40
N SER A 32 43.82 -12.79 5.01
CA SER A 32 43.28 -13.84 4.14
C SER A 32 42.08 -14.57 4.75
N ARG A 33 41.08 -14.86 3.90
CA ARG A 33 40.00 -15.84 4.10
C ARG A 33 40.51 -17.15 4.69
N ARG A 34 39.98 -17.56 5.86
CA ARG A 34 39.97 -18.97 6.27
C ARG A 34 38.79 -19.67 5.61
N ARG A 35 39.07 -20.56 4.65
CA ARG A 35 38.16 -21.63 4.21
C ARG A 35 38.06 -22.64 5.35
N SER A 36 36.88 -22.81 5.93
CA SER A 36 36.54 -24.02 6.68
C SER A 36 36.10 -25.09 5.68
N THR A 37 36.89 -26.16 5.57
CA THR A 37 36.50 -27.41 4.92
C THR A 37 35.58 -28.20 5.87
N PRO A 38 34.47 -28.77 5.40
CA PRO A 38 33.59 -29.56 6.26
C PRO A 38 34.21 -30.95 6.51
N GLN A 39 34.37 -31.33 7.78
CA GLN A 39 34.64 -32.72 8.15
C GLN A 39 33.36 -33.55 7.96
N THR A 40 33.42 -34.48 7.02
CA THR A 40 32.42 -35.51 6.79
C THR A 40 32.66 -36.64 7.80
N VAL A 41 31.77 -36.78 8.79
CA VAL A 41 31.72 -37.95 9.67
C VAL A 41 30.67 -38.90 9.10
N TYR A 42 31.13 -40.07 8.66
CA TYR A 42 30.29 -41.20 8.28
C TYR A 42 29.61 -41.76 9.54
N GLY A 43 28.27 -41.75 9.55
CA GLY A 43 27.43 -42.39 10.55
C GLY A 43 26.35 -43.22 9.87
N ASP A 44 26.59 -44.52 9.89
CA ASP A 44 25.74 -45.70 9.72
C ASP A 44 24.42 -45.68 8.92
N ARG A 45 24.36 -46.70 8.06
CA ARG A 45 23.26 -47.13 7.20
C ARG A 45 22.02 -47.49 8.02
N TYR A 46 20.95 -46.71 7.85
CA TYR A 46 19.61 -47.11 8.24
C TYR A 46 18.93 -47.87 7.09
N ILE A 47 18.55 -49.12 7.34
CA ILE A 47 17.79 -49.99 6.42
C ILE A 47 16.31 -49.83 6.79
N PRO A 48 15.42 -49.34 5.91
CA PRO A 48 14.00 -49.24 6.23
C PRO A 48 13.35 -50.62 6.13
N THR A 49 12.89 -51.17 7.25
CA THR A 49 11.92 -52.26 7.23
C THR A 49 10.54 -51.69 6.89
N ARG A 50 9.88 -52.31 5.91
CA ARG A 50 8.50 -52.00 5.51
C ARG A 50 7.56 -52.31 6.68
N SER A 51 6.60 -51.40 6.89
CA SER A 51 5.56 -51.34 7.93
C SER A 51 6.01 -50.88 9.33
N GLY A 52 5.84 -49.59 9.61
CA GLY A 52 6.04 -48.99 10.93
C GLY A 52 5.20 -47.72 11.08
N ILE A 53 3.91 -47.88 11.38
CA ILE A 53 3.09 -46.80 11.95
C ILE A 53 3.33 -46.86 13.45
N ASP A 54 4.04 -45.88 13.98
CA ASP A 54 4.25 -45.72 15.42
C ASP A 54 3.03 -45.01 16.03
N LEU A 55 2.10 -45.80 16.57
CA LEU A 55 0.87 -45.32 17.20
C LEU A 55 1.11 -44.60 18.54
N GLN A 56 2.33 -44.66 19.09
CA GLN A 56 2.67 -43.98 20.35
C GLN A 56 3.06 -42.51 20.13
N ALA A 57 3.55 -42.16 18.93
CA ALA A 57 3.79 -40.76 18.56
C ALA A 57 2.48 -39.96 18.32
N ALA A 58 1.36 -40.65 18.05
CA ALA A 58 0.07 -40.03 17.75
C ALA A 58 -0.68 -39.51 18.99
N PHE A 59 -0.31 -39.94 20.21
CA PHE A 59 -1.03 -39.60 21.45
C PHE A 59 -0.38 -38.50 22.30
N SER A 60 0.76 -37.93 21.89
CA SER A 60 1.42 -36.84 22.62
C SER A 60 1.00 -35.43 22.20
N LEU A 61 0.01 -35.27 21.31
CA LEU A 61 -0.52 -33.97 20.90
C LEU A 61 -1.75 -33.55 21.73
N GLN A 62 -1.60 -33.52 23.06
CA GLN A 62 -2.59 -32.89 23.93
C GLN A 62 -1.92 -32.16 25.11
N GLY A 63 -1.78 -30.84 24.95
CA GLY A 63 -1.62 -29.88 26.04
C GLY A 63 -0.19 -29.41 26.32
N THR A 64 0.15 -28.19 25.87
CA THR A 64 0.27 -26.99 26.74
C THR A 64 0.97 -25.85 25.97
N VAL A 65 0.30 -24.70 25.92
CA VAL A 65 0.80 -23.31 25.72
C VAL A 65 2.22 -23.17 25.15
N ALA A 66 2.41 -23.34 23.83
CA ALA A 66 3.67 -23.01 23.17
C ALA A 66 3.55 -22.65 21.67
N HIS A 67 2.34 -22.42 21.14
CA HIS A 67 2.16 -22.15 19.71
C HIS A 67 2.28 -20.67 19.31
N ASP A 68 2.13 -19.74 20.25
CA ASP A 68 2.21 -18.29 19.94
C ASP A 68 3.66 -17.77 19.81
N ALA A 69 4.65 -18.48 20.36
CA ALA A 69 6.06 -18.04 20.33
C ALA A 69 6.82 -18.45 19.06
N GLU A 70 6.39 -19.51 18.37
CA GLU A 70 7.00 -19.95 17.11
C GLU A 70 6.44 -19.23 15.88
N GLU A 71 5.22 -18.71 15.95
CA GLU A 71 4.64 -17.88 14.87
C GLU A 71 5.32 -16.51 14.80
N ILE A 72 5.63 -15.91 15.95
CA ILE A 72 6.41 -14.65 16.07
C ILE A 72 7.89 -14.83 15.65
N ARG A 73 8.48 -16.01 15.89
CA ARG A 73 9.86 -16.32 15.44
C ARG A 73 9.95 -16.61 13.94
N ARG A 74 8.85 -17.03 13.30
CA ARG A 74 8.81 -17.19 11.83
C ARG A 74 8.55 -15.86 11.13
N GLU A 75 7.83 -14.92 11.73
CA GLU A 75 7.70 -13.55 11.17
C GLU A 75 9.01 -12.76 11.17
N THR A 76 9.93 -13.06 12.09
CA THR A 76 11.25 -12.40 12.18
C THR A 76 12.34 -13.06 11.33
N ALA A 77 12.08 -14.21 10.69
CA ALA A 77 13.07 -14.98 9.94
C ALA A 77 12.87 -14.97 8.40
N VAL A 78 11.91 -14.19 7.88
CA VAL A 78 11.63 -14.09 6.42
C VAL A 78 12.23 -12.80 5.83
N GLU A 79 13.47 -12.47 6.16
CA GLU A 79 14.18 -11.33 5.54
C GLU A 79 15.04 -11.71 4.32
N THR A 80 15.04 -12.97 3.89
CA THR A 80 15.77 -13.38 2.68
C THR A 80 15.04 -14.49 1.94
N THR A 81 14.21 -14.15 0.95
CA THR A 81 13.97 -14.94 -0.29
C THR A 81 12.81 -14.33 -1.11
N ASP A 82 13.13 -13.46 -2.05
CA ASP A 82 12.21 -12.75 -2.97
C ASP A 82 11.47 -13.64 -4.00
N THR A 83 11.37 -14.95 -3.78
CA THR A 83 10.79 -15.90 -4.75
C THR A 83 9.61 -16.74 -4.24
N ASN A 84 9.17 -16.58 -2.97
CA ASN A 84 8.10 -17.43 -2.42
C ASN A 84 6.74 -16.76 -2.22
N ASP A 85 6.56 -15.45 -2.34
CA ASP A 85 5.32 -14.80 -1.87
C ASP A 85 4.02 -15.26 -2.54
N LEU A 86 3.97 -15.46 -3.86
CA LEU A 86 2.69 -15.80 -4.51
C LEU A 86 2.30 -17.26 -4.27
N ASN A 87 3.26 -18.19 -4.39
CA ASN A 87 3.01 -19.61 -4.12
C ASN A 87 2.73 -19.84 -2.63
N TYR A 88 3.45 -19.13 -1.76
CA TYR A 88 3.22 -19.16 -0.31
C TYR A 88 1.86 -18.58 0.07
N LEU A 89 1.44 -17.45 -0.50
CA LEU A 89 0.11 -16.89 -0.26
C LEU A 89 -1.00 -17.80 -0.79
N ARG A 90 -0.79 -18.42 -1.96
CA ARG A 90 -1.71 -19.41 -2.53
C ARG A 90 -1.79 -20.66 -1.66
N GLN A 91 -0.67 -21.10 -1.12
CA GLN A 91 -0.59 -22.21 -0.18
C GLN A 91 -1.28 -21.87 1.14
N LEU A 92 -1.05 -20.69 1.71
CA LEU A 92 -1.74 -20.23 2.93
C LEU A 92 -3.26 -20.13 2.74
N GLU A 93 -3.73 -19.63 1.59
CA GLU A 93 -5.16 -19.59 1.29
C GLU A 93 -5.74 -20.99 1.09
N ALA A 94 -4.99 -21.89 0.43
CA ALA A 94 -5.33 -23.30 0.30
C ALA A 94 -5.39 -23.99 1.67
N ASP A 95 -4.43 -23.73 2.56
CA ASP A 95 -4.38 -24.31 3.91
C ASP A 95 -5.51 -23.78 4.77
N ARG A 96 -5.86 -22.49 4.66
CA ARG A 96 -7.03 -21.91 5.36
C ARG A 96 -8.34 -22.50 4.88
N THR A 97 -8.52 -22.64 3.56
CA THR A 97 -9.73 -23.24 2.98
C THR A 97 -9.83 -24.72 3.33
N PHE A 98 -8.71 -25.45 3.27
CA PHE A 98 -8.62 -26.84 3.74
C PHE A 98 -8.99 -26.97 5.22
N ASN A 99 -8.39 -26.16 6.09
CA ASN A 99 -8.69 -26.18 7.52
C ASN A 99 -10.15 -25.83 7.82
N ARG A 100 -10.73 -24.89 7.06
CA ARG A 100 -12.14 -24.53 7.18
C ARG A 100 -13.04 -25.69 6.79
N ILE A 101 -12.78 -26.32 5.64
CA ILE A 101 -13.53 -27.49 5.17
C ILE A 101 -13.39 -28.65 6.16
N LEU A 102 -12.17 -28.94 6.61
CA LEU A 102 -11.90 -30.00 7.57
C LEU A 102 -12.66 -29.79 8.88
N LYS A 103 -12.68 -28.55 9.40
CA LYS A 103 -13.46 -28.20 10.60
C LYS A 103 -14.97 -28.38 10.37
N THR A 104 -15.47 -27.94 9.23
CA THR A 104 -16.89 -28.12 8.87
C THR A 104 -17.26 -29.61 8.77
N GLU A 105 -16.40 -30.44 8.19
CA GLU A 105 -16.64 -31.88 8.08
C GLU A 105 -16.55 -32.61 9.43
N LEU A 106 -15.55 -32.28 10.26
CA LEU A 106 -15.33 -32.92 11.56
C LEU A 106 -16.36 -32.52 12.63
N PHE A 107 -16.77 -31.25 12.66
CA PHE A 107 -17.52 -30.68 13.80
C PHE A 107 -18.89 -30.09 13.44
N GLY A 108 -19.30 -30.17 12.17
CA GLY A 108 -20.53 -29.52 11.70
C GLY A 108 -21.76 -29.88 12.56
N ASP A 109 -22.48 -28.82 12.95
CA ASP A 109 -23.63 -28.71 13.86
C ASP A 109 -23.37 -28.53 15.38
N GLN A 110 -22.11 -28.46 15.87
CA GLN A 110 -21.84 -28.22 17.31
C GLN A 110 -21.30 -26.84 17.70
N LEU A 111 -21.22 -25.87 16.78
CA LEU A 111 -20.73 -24.53 17.11
C LEU A 111 -21.64 -23.44 16.53
N SER A 112 -22.40 -22.78 17.40
CA SER A 112 -23.00 -21.48 17.11
C SER A 112 -21.88 -20.48 16.84
N ILE A 113 -21.77 -20.03 15.60
CA ILE A 113 -20.75 -19.08 15.14
C ILE A 113 -21.07 -17.70 15.73
N GLN A 114 -20.34 -17.29 16.77
CA GLN A 114 -20.01 -15.88 16.97
C GLN A 114 -18.73 -15.61 16.19
N ASP A 115 -18.87 -14.94 15.04
CA ASP A 115 -17.73 -14.32 14.36
C ASP A 115 -17.27 -13.14 15.21
N SER A 116 -16.18 -13.29 15.95
CA SER A 116 -15.39 -12.17 16.45
C SER A 116 -14.03 -12.17 15.75
N ASP A 117 -13.77 -11.07 15.02
CA ASP A 117 -12.46 -10.73 14.49
C ASP A 117 -11.40 -10.75 15.61
N PRO A 118 -10.21 -11.33 15.41
CA PRO A 118 -9.17 -11.34 16.43
C PRO A 118 -8.35 -10.05 16.36
N THR A 119 -8.97 -8.88 16.53
CA THR A 119 -8.25 -7.62 16.78
C THR A 119 -9.08 -6.63 17.62
N SER A 120 -9.64 -7.06 18.75
CA SER A 120 -9.96 -6.15 19.87
C SER A 120 -10.54 -6.93 21.05
N ALA A 121 -9.72 -7.31 22.02
CA ALA A 121 -10.18 -7.56 23.38
C ALA A 121 -9.00 -7.42 24.35
N GLN A 122 -8.93 -6.27 25.02
CA GLN A 122 -8.09 -6.11 26.20
C GLN A 122 -8.61 -6.98 27.34
N LEU A 123 -7.67 -7.42 28.16
CA LEU A 123 -7.85 -8.22 29.36
C LEU A 123 -8.98 -7.72 30.27
N ASN A 124 -9.75 -8.65 30.80
CA ASN A 124 -10.12 -8.64 32.23
C ASN A 124 -10.41 -10.07 32.69
N THR A 125 -9.43 -10.65 33.35
CA THR A 125 -9.53 -11.89 34.12
C THR A 125 -10.22 -11.62 35.45
N THR A 126 -11.37 -12.26 35.69
CA THR A 126 -11.82 -12.60 37.04
C THR A 126 -12.10 -14.10 37.11
N VAL A 127 -11.44 -14.72 38.07
CA VAL A 127 -11.34 -16.16 38.33
C VAL A 127 -12.55 -16.64 39.11
N VAL A 128 -13.28 -17.65 38.63
CA VAL A 128 -13.99 -18.63 39.50
C VAL A 128 -14.05 -20.00 38.80
N SER A 129 -13.45 -21.00 39.43
CA SER A 129 -13.36 -22.40 39.00
C SER A 129 -14.69 -23.17 39.14
N PRO A 130 -15.02 -24.14 38.27
CA PRO A 130 -16.06 -25.13 38.56
C PRO A 130 -15.47 -26.42 39.14
N GLN A 131 -15.90 -26.78 40.35
CA GLN A 131 -15.61 -28.07 40.98
C GLN A 131 -16.48 -29.21 40.42
N THR A 132 -15.86 -30.38 40.31
CA THR A 132 -16.42 -31.69 39.94
C THR A 132 -17.36 -32.29 41.01
N PRO A 133 -18.41 -33.06 40.62
CA PRO A 133 -19.16 -33.96 41.51
C PRO A 133 -18.70 -35.44 41.31
N PRO A 134 -19.27 -36.49 41.95
CA PRO A 134 -20.02 -36.60 43.23
C PRO A 134 -19.59 -37.83 44.09
N ARG A 135 -20.12 -37.98 45.33
CA ARG A 135 -20.57 -39.30 45.83
C ARG A 135 -21.46 -39.26 47.10
N ASN A 136 -22.70 -39.69 46.91
CA ASN A 136 -23.56 -40.56 47.72
C ASN A 136 -23.74 -40.43 49.25
N THR A 137 -25.02 -40.27 49.60
CA THR A 137 -25.91 -41.14 50.42
C THR A 137 -26.26 -40.77 51.86
N ARG A 138 -27.58 -40.99 52.11
CA ARG A 138 -28.34 -41.19 53.37
C ARG A 138 -28.96 -39.92 53.97
N ILE A 139 -30.30 -39.76 53.99
CA ILE A 139 -31.44 -40.51 54.58
C ILE A 139 -31.88 -39.84 55.91
N ASP A 140 -33.21 -39.81 56.10
CA ASP A 140 -34.05 -39.37 57.23
C ASP A 140 -34.42 -37.87 57.26
N SER A 141 -35.67 -37.47 56.97
CA SER A 141 -36.95 -37.65 57.72
C SER A 141 -36.96 -36.74 58.98
N ASP A 142 -37.97 -35.93 59.32
CA ASP A 142 -39.41 -36.11 59.34
C ASP A 142 -40.17 -34.78 59.60
N ASN A 143 -41.51 -34.85 59.44
CA ASN A 143 -42.62 -34.06 60.01
C ASN A 143 -42.94 -32.70 59.34
N GLU A 144 -44.06 -32.51 58.61
CA GLU A 144 -45.47 -32.90 58.80
C GLU A 144 -46.14 -32.16 59.97
N ASP A 145 -47.07 -31.23 59.67
CA ASP A 145 -48.41 -31.21 60.29
C ASP A 145 -49.40 -30.17 59.69
N THR A 146 -50.54 -30.70 59.21
CA THR A 146 -51.97 -30.27 59.39
C THR A 146 -52.47 -28.85 59.00
N TYR A 147 -53.71 -28.57 58.53
CA TYR A 147 -55.06 -29.15 58.66
C TYR A 147 -56.02 -28.57 57.57
N GLY A 148 -57.05 -29.31 57.11
CA GLY A 148 -58.37 -28.72 56.71
C GLY A 148 -59.06 -29.14 55.40
N ASP A 149 -59.83 -30.24 55.46
CA ASP A 149 -61.14 -30.60 54.82
C ASP A 149 -62.02 -29.48 54.17
N ILE A 150 -62.99 -29.65 53.23
CA ILE A 150 -63.87 -30.77 52.80
C ILE A 150 -64.66 -30.41 51.48
N ASP A 151 -65.06 -31.45 50.71
CA ASP A 151 -66.18 -31.65 49.73
C ASP A 151 -66.36 -31.00 48.32
N ARG A 152 -66.14 -31.87 47.30
CA ARG A 152 -66.99 -32.35 46.16
C ARG A 152 -68.10 -31.50 45.47
N ILE A 153 -68.10 -31.51 44.11
CA ILE A 153 -69.14 -32.05 43.16
C ILE A 153 -68.71 -31.86 41.66
N THR A 154 -68.41 -32.98 40.99
CA THR A 154 -68.89 -33.49 39.66
C THR A 154 -69.15 -32.60 38.42
N SER A 155 -68.58 -32.97 37.25
CA SER A 155 -69.33 -33.56 36.08
C SER A 155 -68.45 -33.95 34.87
N THR A 156 -68.66 -35.21 34.44
CA THR A 156 -68.67 -35.80 33.06
C THR A 156 -67.49 -35.56 32.09
N THR A 157 -66.88 -36.62 31.57
CA THR A 157 -67.44 -37.37 30.43
C THR A 157 -66.90 -38.81 30.38
N GLY A 158 -67.80 -39.75 30.12
CA GLY A 158 -67.57 -41.18 30.32
C GLY A 158 -67.09 -41.96 29.09
N ASN A 159 -66.78 -43.23 29.41
CA ASN A 159 -66.64 -44.44 28.59
C ASN A 159 -65.44 -44.48 27.62
N GLY A 160 -64.59 -45.51 27.60
CA GLY A 160 -64.60 -46.81 28.28
C GLY A 160 -63.99 -47.87 27.36
N LYS A 161 -62.99 -48.59 27.89
CA LYS A 161 -62.45 -49.92 27.50
C LYS A 161 -61.57 -50.04 26.23
N GLY A 162 -60.37 -50.60 26.46
CA GLY A 162 -60.04 -51.90 25.85
C GLY A 162 -58.77 -51.98 24.99
N LYS A 163 -57.70 -52.47 25.64
CA LYS A 163 -56.68 -53.43 25.15
C LYS A 163 -55.83 -53.16 23.90
N ASP A 164 -54.53 -53.27 24.19
CA ASP A 164 -53.49 -54.03 23.50
C ASP A 164 -52.97 -53.57 22.14
N GLY A 165 -51.67 -53.25 22.18
CA GLY A 165 -50.72 -53.55 21.12
C GLY A 165 -50.64 -52.50 20.02
N ARG A 166 -49.55 -51.72 20.01
CA ARG A 166 -48.97 -51.20 18.76
C ARG A 166 -47.59 -50.53 18.97
N ASN A 167 -46.57 -51.25 18.51
CA ASN A 167 -45.39 -50.81 17.77
C ASN A 167 -44.62 -49.57 18.26
N LEU A 168 -43.52 -49.81 18.99
CA LEU A 168 -42.47 -48.85 19.36
C LEU A 168 -41.58 -48.37 18.19
N PHE A 169 -41.83 -48.80 16.95
CA PHE A 169 -41.11 -48.33 15.77
C PHE A 169 -42.08 -47.78 14.73
N SER A 170 -42.22 -46.44 14.72
CA SER A 170 -42.87 -45.70 13.65
C SER A 170 -41.80 -45.19 12.69
N TYR A 171 -41.68 -45.80 11.52
CA TYR A 171 -40.87 -45.26 10.41
C TYR A 171 -41.79 -44.43 9.50
N LYS A 172 -41.52 -43.13 9.36
CA LYS A 172 -42.18 -42.27 8.37
C LYS A 172 -41.25 -42.10 7.17
N SER A 173 -41.59 -42.70 6.04
CA SER A 173 -41.00 -42.35 4.74
C SER A 173 -41.54 -41.00 4.26
N PRO A 174 -40.70 -40.06 3.75
CA PRO A 174 -41.19 -38.81 3.19
C PRO A 174 -42.14 -39.07 2.03
N GLY A 175 -43.39 -38.58 2.16
CA GLY A 175 -44.45 -38.83 1.20
C GLY A 175 -44.18 -38.20 -0.16
N ARG A 176 -44.29 -39.01 -1.22
CA ARG A 176 -44.51 -38.51 -2.58
C ARG A 176 -45.85 -37.75 -2.61
N ARG A 177 -45.81 -36.43 -2.74
CA ARG A 177 -46.95 -35.68 -3.30
C ARG A 177 -46.58 -35.26 -4.71
N ALA A 178 -47.31 -35.82 -5.68
CA ALA A 178 -47.34 -35.33 -7.05
C ALA A 178 -47.95 -33.90 -7.08
N PRO A 179 -47.47 -33.01 -7.96
CA PRO A 179 -47.84 -31.61 -7.94
C PRO A 179 -49.24 -31.39 -8.54
N GLY A 180 -50.13 -30.79 -7.75
CA GLY A 180 -51.33 -30.13 -8.22
C GLY A 180 -50.98 -28.76 -8.80
N ILE A 181 -51.54 -28.48 -9.97
CA ILE A 181 -51.35 -27.29 -10.79
C ILE A 181 -51.74 -26.02 -10.01
N GLY A 182 -50.80 -25.06 -9.93
CA GLY A 182 -51.03 -23.71 -9.44
C GLY A 182 -49.89 -22.81 -9.88
N MET A 183 -50.16 -21.96 -10.88
CA MET A 183 -49.23 -20.97 -11.43
C MET A 183 -48.66 -20.04 -10.35
N GLY A 184 -47.34 -19.83 -10.38
CA GLY A 184 -46.71 -18.63 -9.83
C GLY A 184 -45.61 -18.85 -8.79
N ALA A 185 -44.46 -19.40 -9.19
CA ALA A 185 -43.19 -19.15 -8.48
C ALA A 185 -41.98 -19.57 -9.35
N LYS A 186 -41.25 -18.59 -9.89
CA LYS A 186 -39.87 -18.78 -10.34
C LYS A 186 -38.95 -18.59 -9.13
N SER A 187 -38.63 -19.67 -8.42
CA SER A 187 -37.34 -19.87 -7.72
C SER A 187 -37.33 -21.26 -7.09
N GLY A 188 -36.70 -22.23 -7.74
CA GLY A 188 -36.57 -23.59 -7.24
C GLY A 188 -35.53 -23.67 -6.13
N VAL A 189 -35.96 -23.59 -4.87
CA VAL A 189 -35.17 -24.00 -3.71
C VAL A 189 -35.54 -25.44 -3.39
N TYR A 190 -34.83 -26.40 -3.99
CA TYR A 190 -34.77 -27.75 -3.43
C TYR A 190 -33.94 -27.66 -2.15
N HIS A 191 -34.59 -27.82 -1.01
CA HIS A 191 -33.91 -28.13 0.24
C HIS A 191 -33.37 -29.57 0.09
N SER A 192 -32.14 -29.72 -0.41
CA SER A 192 -31.45 -31.00 -0.43
C SER A 192 -31.15 -31.38 1.02
N SER A 193 -31.90 -32.32 1.57
CA SER A 193 -31.63 -32.86 2.90
C SER A 193 -30.29 -33.57 2.89
N GLU A 194 -29.38 -33.19 3.80
CA GLU A 194 -28.05 -33.80 3.92
C GLU A 194 -28.13 -35.33 4.10
N LEU A 195 -29.23 -35.82 4.70
CA LEU A 195 -29.57 -37.23 4.88
C LEU A 195 -29.64 -38.06 3.58
N TYR A 196 -29.85 -37.41 2.43
CA TYR A 196 -29.89 -38.07 1.11
C TYR A 196 -28.79 -37.55 0.17
N SER A 197 -27.78 -36.86 0.71
CA SER A 197 -26.62 -36.47 -0.07
C SER A 197 -25.81 -37.71 -0.47
N VAL A 198 -25.60 -37.88 -1.77
CA VAL A 198 -24.66 -38.88 -2.34
C VAL A 198 -23.23 -38.35 -2.43
N SER A 199 -23.01 -37.09 -2.07
CA SER A 199 -21.69 -36.48 -2.02
C SER A 199 -20.95 -36.94 -0.76
N PRO A 200 -19.66 -37.34 -0.87
CA PRO A 200 -18.84 -37.67 0.30
C PRO A 200 -18.43 -36.44 1.14
N VAL A 201 -18.90 -35.25 0.76
CA VAL A 201 -18.59 -33.95 1.36
C VAL A 201 -19.92 -33.24 1.66
N ARG A 202 -20.06 -32.62 2.85
CA ARG A 202 -21.28 -31.90 3.27
C ARG A 202 -21.63 -30.77 2.31
N GLN A 203 -22.90 -30.36 2.31
CA GLN A 203 -23.38 -29.35 1.38
C GLN A 203 -22.68 -27.99 1.60
N GLU A 204 -22.35 -27.65 2.85
CA GLU A 204 -21.61 -26.43 3.18
C GLU A 204 -20.19 -26.41 2.61
N SER A 205 -19.46 -27.51 2.78
CA SER A 205 -18.13 -27.70 2.20
C SER A 205 -18.16 -27.71 0.67
N GLN A 206 -19.20 -28.31 0.08
CA GLN A 206 -19.43 -28.27 -1.37
C GLN A 206 -19.68 -26.83 -1.85
N ARG A 207 -20.47 -26.03 -1.12
CA ARG A 207 -20.66 -24.60 -1.43
C ARG A 207 -19.36 -23.81 -1.32
N LEU A 208 -18.51 -24.10 -0.32
CA LEU A 208 -17.19 -23.47 -0.19
C LEU A 208 -16.28 -23.84 -1.36
N LEU A 209 -16.22 -25.11 -1.75
CA LEU A 209 -15.39 -25.60 -2.86
C LEU A 209 -15.86 -25.10 -4.23
N LEU A 210 -17.18 -25.01 -4.43
CA LEU A 210 -17.78 -24.49 -5.67
C LEU A 210 -17.87 -22.97 -5.70
N SER A 211 -17.56 -22.28 -4.59
CA SER A 211 -17.54 -20.83 -4.57
C SER A 211 -16.44 -20.31 -5.50
N PRO A 212 -16.69 -19.26 -6.30
CA PRO A 212 -15.68 -18.69 -7.18
C PRO A 212 -14.46 -18.27 -6.35
N GLN A 213 -13.32 -18.93 -6.56
CA GLN A 213 -12.10 -18.50 -5.89
C GLN A 213 -11.63 -17.16 -6.43
N LYS A 214 -11.18 -16.28 -5.53
CA LYS A 214 -10.54 -15.02 -5.91
C LYS A 214 -9.27 -15.35 -6.69
N LYS A 215 -9.27 -15.11 -8.00
CA LYS A 215 -8.05 -15.21 -8.79
C LYS A 215 -7.05 -14.18 -8.25
N THR A 216 -5.91 -14.64 -7.77
CA THR A 216 -4.82 -13.75 -7.38
C THR A 216 -4.24 -13.12 -8.65
N ARG A 217 -4.28 -11.78 -8.73
CA ARG A 217 -3.71 -11.05 -9.86
C ARG A 217 -2.19 -11.24 -9.86
N ALA A 218 -1.63 -11.73 -10.96
CA ALA A 218 -0.19 -11.81 -11.14
C ALA A 218 0.34 -10.46 -11.64
N ILE A 219 1.31 -9.89 -10.94
CA ILE A 219 1.97 -8.62 -11.31
C ILE A 219 3.33 -8.98 -11.92
N SER A 220 3.64 -8.44 -13.10
CA SER A 220 4.95 -8.66 -13.73
C SER A 220 6.04 -8.02 -12.88
N LYS A 221 7.03 -8.82 -12.46
CA LYS A 221 8.24 -8.32 -11.77
C LYS A 221 9.29 -7.75 -12.71
N VAL A 222 9.09 -7.86 -14.02
CA VAL A 222 10.03 -7.39 -15.05
C VAL A 222 9.40 -6.19 -15.77
N ALA A 223 10.19 -5.12 -15.88
CA ALA A 223 9.82 -3.97 -16.68
C ALA A 223 9.71 -4.38 -18.16
N TYR A 224 8.61 -4.05 -18.81
CA TYR A 224 8.38 -4.44 -20.20
C TYR A 224 9.08 -3.50 -21.19
N ARG A 225 9.48 -2.31 -20.73
CA ARG A 225 10.24 -1.32 -21.49
C ARG A 225 11.23 -0.63 -20.57
N VAL A 226 12.42 -0.35 -21.09
CA VAL A 226 13.45 0.46 -20.44
C VAL A 226 13.90 1.50 -21.45
N LEU A 227 13.85 2.77 -21.07
CA LEU A 227 14.41 3.88 -21.85
C LEU A 227 15.67 4.38 -21.18
N ASP A 228 16.61 4.82 -21.99
CA ASP A 228 17.82 5.50 -21.53
C ASP A 228 17.48 6.94 -21.12
N ALA A 229 18.05 7.39 -20.02
CA ALA A 229 17.81 8.69 -19.41
C ALA A 229 19.14 9.28 -18.90
N PRO A 230 20.06 9.61 -19.82
CA PRO A 230 21.37 10.14 -19.46
C PRO A 230 21.21 11.47 -18.70
N GLU A 231 22.07 11.70 -17.71
CA GLU A 231 22.03 12.92 -16.87
C GLU A 231 20.73 13.09 -16.06
N LEU A 232 19.95 12.02 -15.87
CA LEU A 232 18.84 12.02 -14.93
C LEU A 232 19.39 12.13 -13.50
N ALA A 233 19.06 13.24 -12.82
CA ALA A 233 19.70 13.57 -11.55
C ALA A 233 19.45 12.52 -10.45
N ASP A 234 20.45 12.27 -9.59
CA ASP A 234 20.27 11.53 -8.33
C ASP A 234 20.03 12.48 -7.14
N ASP A 235 19.08 13.41 -7.28
CA ASP A 235 18.71 14.37 -6.23
C ASP A 235 17.28 14.11 -5.75
N TYR A 236 17.16 13.73 -4.46
CA TYR A 236 15.90 13.42 -3.80
C TYR A 236 14.89 14.56 -3.91
N TYR A 237 15.31 15.82 -3.90
CA TYR A 237 14.38 16.96 -3.81
C TYR A 237 13.76 17.36 -5.15
N LEU A 238 14.23 16.82 -6.28
CA LEU A 238 13.76 17.18 -7.62
C LEU A 238 12.59 16.31 -8.07
N ASN A 239 11.71 16.82 -8.93
CA ASN A 239 10.55 16.10 -9.46
C ASN A 239 10.57 16.12 -11.00
N LEU A 240 11.38 15.25 -11.61
CA LEU A 240 11.81 15.37 -13.01
C LEU A 240 11.02 14.55 -14.03
N VAL A 241 10.03 13.76 -13.60
CA VAL A 241 9.26 12.87 -14.49
C VAL A 241 7.77 13.08 -14.24
N ASP A 242 7.02 13.32 -15.31
CA ASP A 242 5.55 13.37 -15.26
C ASP A 242 4.93 12.89 -16.57
N TRP A 243 3.87 12.09 -16.48
CA TRP A 243 3.18 11.50 -17.63
C TRP A 243 1.85 12.22 -17.86
N GLY A 244 1.77 12.95 -18.96
CA GLY A 244 0.65 13.80 -19.31
C GLY A 244 -0.55 13.02 -19.83
N ALA A 245 -1.74 13.61 -19.73
CA ALA A 245 -3.02 12.99 -20.14
C ALA A 245 -3.10 12.63 -21.64
N GLN A 246 -2.27 13.24 -22.49
CA GLN A 246 -2.14 12.92 -23.91
C GLN A 246 -1.20 11.74 -24.20
N ASP A 247 -0.85 10.97 -23.17
CA ASP A 247 0.07 9.83 -23.22
C ASP A 247 1.51 10.20 -23.62
N ILE A 248 1.90 11.42 -23.26
CA ILE A 248 3.26 11.97 -23.46
C ILE A 248 3.97 12.03 -22.11
N LEU A 249 5.12 11.37 -21.99
CA LEU A 249 5.99 11.43 -20.83
C LEU A 249 6.96 12.61 -20.97
N ALA A 250 7.00 13.48 -19.97
CA ALA A 250 7.99 14.55 -19.86
C ALA A 250 9.10 14.15 -18.87
N VAL A 251 10.35 14.37 -19.26
CA VAL A 251 11.54 14.01 -18.50
C VAL A 251 12.54 15.16 -18.53
N GLY A 252 12.91 15.68 -17.36
CA GLY A 252 14.00 16.65 -17.21
C GLY A 252 15.36 15.94 -17.09
N LEU A 253 16.26 16.20 -18.03
CA LEU A 253 17.62 15.65 -18.07
C LEU A 253 18.61 16.83 -18.12
N GLY A 254 19.36 17.04 -17.04
CA GLY A 254 20.25 18.20 -16.92
C GLY A 254 19.53 19.54 -17.13
N SER A 255 19.92 20.27 -18.18
CA SER A 255 19.31 21.56 -18.60
C SER A 255 18.17 21.39 -19.60
N SER A 256 17.85 20.19 -20.07
CA SER A 256 16.88 19.95 -21.14
C SER A 256 15.64 19.22 -20.64
N VAL A 257 14.51 19.45 -21.30
CA VAL A 257 13.28 18.65 -21.11
C VAL A 257 12.98 17.90 -22.40
N TYR A 258 12.83 16.58 -22.28
CA TYR A 258 12.47 15.68 -23.36
C TYR A 258 11.02 15.19 -23.20
N LEU A 259 10.35 15.03 -24.34
CA LEU A 259 9.02 14.46 -24.45
C LEU A 259 9.12 13.14 -25.18
N TRP A 260 8.54 12.10 -24.59
CA TRP A 260 8.42 10.79 -25.21
C TRP A 260 6.93 10.44 -25.35
N ASP A 261 6.50 10.22 -26.59
CA ASP A 261 5.14 9.79 -26.91
C ASP A 261 5.04 8.28 -26.75
N ALA A 262 4.17 7.81 -25.85
CA ALA A 262 4.04 6.40 -25.56
C ALA A 262 3.37 5.58 -26.67
N ALA A 263 2.52 6.22 -27.49
CA ALA A 263 1.81 5.58 -28.59
C ALA A 263 2.72 5.39 -29.81
N SER A 264 3.45 6.43 -30.21
CA SER A 264 4.36 6.38 -31.36
C SER A 264 5.77 5.90 -31.00
N GLY A 265 6.17 6.04 -29.74
CA GLY A 265 7.55 5.84 -29.30
C GLY A 265 8.52 6.95 -29.71
N SER A 266 8.02 8.05 -30.29
CA SER A 266 8.85 9.16 -30.74
C SER A 266 9.39 9.99 -29.57
N VAL A 267 10.58 10.56 -29.75
CA VAL A 267 11.25 11.44 -28.78
C VAL A 267 11.43 12.80 -29.41
N SER A 268 11.09 13.86 -28.68
CA SER A 268 11.38 15.24 -29.06
C SER A 268 11.94 16.01 -27.87
N ARG A 269 12.74 17.04 -28.13
CA ARG A 269 13.24 17.94 -27.09
C ARG A 269 12.34 19.17 -27.04
N LEU A 270 11.69 19.40 -25.89
CA LEU A 270 10.78 20.53 -25.70
C LEU A 270 11.53 21.84 -25.55
N CYS A 271 12.52 21.85 -24.65
CA CYS A 271 13.33 23.02 -24.37
C CYS A 271 14.73 22.63 -23.88
N GLU A 272 15.64 23.58 -24.05
CA GLU A 272 16.99 23.56 -23.48
C GLU A 272 17.17 24.88 -22.74
N LEU A 273 17.34 24.79 -21.42
CA LEU A 273 17.57 25.94 -20.55
C LEU A 273 18.98 26.48 -20.75
N SER A 274 19.23 27.67 -20.19
CA SER A 274 20.58 28.25 -20.21
C SER A 274 21.60 27.29 -19.57
N PRO A 275 22.88 27.27 -20.00
CA PRO A 275 23.88 26.30 -19.50
C PRO A 275 24.15 26.33 -17.99
N ARG A 276 23.71 27.37 -17.28
CA ARG A 276 23.82 27.51 -15.81
C ARG A 276 22.56 27.12 -15.06
N GLU A 277 21.51 26.74 -15.79
CA GLU A 277 20.23 26.33 -15.25
C GLU A 277 20.03 24.83 -15.46
N ALA A 278 19.45 24.20 -14.45
CA ALA A 278 19.03 22.80 -14.51
C ALA A 278 17.51 22.74 -14.27
N VAL A 279 16.87 21.75 -14.87
CA VAL A 279 15.48 21.44 -14.62
C VAL A 279 15.37 20.83 -13.22
N THR A 280 14.46 21.35 -12.40
CA THR A 280 14.28 20.88 -11.01
C THR A 280 12.90 20.30 -10.75
N SER A 281 11.91 20.68 -11.55
CA SER A 281 10.61 20.04 -11.56
C SER A 281 9.91 20.16 -12.90
N VAL A 282 9.09 19.17 -13.24
CA VAL A 282 8.16 19.20 -14.38
C VAL A 282 6.77 18.78 -13.91
N SER A 283 5.72 19.41 -14.45
CA SER A 283 4.34 18.99 -14.19
C SER A 283 3.39 19.35 -15.33
N TRP A 284 2.68 18.35 -15.84
CA TRP A 284 1.67 18.52 -16.87
C TRP A 284 0.41 19.20 -16.32
N ILE A 285 -0.15 20.11 -17.10
CA ILE A 285 -1.53 20.55 -16.91
C ILE A 285 -2.48 19.36 -17.16
N GLN A 286 -3.67 19.36 -16.54
CA GLN A 286 -4.62 18.24 -16.61
C GLN A 286 -5.03 17.88 -18.05
N ALA A 287 -5.09 18.85 -18.96
CA ALA A 287 -5.41 18.63 -20.37
C ALA A 287 -4.23 18.04 -21.20
N GLY A 288 -3.02 17.98 -20.63
CA GLY A 288 -1.81 17.52 -21.30
C GLY A 288 -1.28 18.43 -22.41
N THR A 289 -1.79 19.66 -22.55
CA THR A 289 -1.37 20.58 -23.61
C THR A 289 -0.15 21.42 -23.25
N HIS A 290 0.02 21.73 -21.97
CA HIS A 290 1.10 22.57 -21.47
C HIS A 290 1.87 21.87 -20.36
N LEU A 291 3.18 22.11 -20.31
CA LEU A 291 4.08 21.62 -19.28
C LEU A 291 4.61 22.80 -18.46
N ALA A 292 4.47 22.73 -17.13
CA ALA A 292 5.20 23.61 -16.23
C ALA A 292 6.60 23.05 -15.99
N VAL A 293 7.62 23.91 -16.07
CA VAL A 293 9.03 23.58 -15.83
C VAL A 293 9.58 24.51 -14.76
N GLY A 294 10.00 23.93 -13.63
CA GLY A 294 10.69 24.62 -12.56
C GLY A 294 12.20 24.51 -12.75
N THR A 295 12.92 25.58 -12.45
CA THR A 295 14.37 25.67 -12.67
C THR A 295 15.15 25.83 -11.36
N GLN A 296 16.47 25.58 -11.45
CA GLN A 296 17.42 25.76 -10.36
C GLN A 296 17.50 27.21 -9.84
N SER A 297 17.24 28.21 -10.68
CA SER A 297 17.24 29.63 -10.30
C SER A 297 15.97 30.08 -9.58
N GLY A 298 14.91 29.27 -9.61
CA GLY A 298 13.59 29.60 -9.05
C GLY A 298 12.59 30.12 -10.06
N LEU A 299 12.95 30.19 -11.35
CA LEU A 299 11.98 30.46 -12.41
C LEU A 299 10.99 29.29 -12.55
N VAL A 300 9.77 29.63 -12.95
CA VAL A 300 8.75 28.68 -13.38
C VAL A 300 8.30 29.07 -14.77
N GLU A 301 8.59 28.22 -15.74
CA GLU A 301 8.21 28.40 -17.14
C GLU A 301 7.00 27.55 -17.49
N ILE A 302 6.15 28.05 -18.38
CA ILE A 302 5.04 27.28 -18.97
C ILE A 302 5.36 27.14 -20.45
N TRP A 303 5.40 25.89 -20.90
CA TRP A 303 5.68 25.53 -22.27
C TRP A 303 4.43 24.93 -22.91
N ASP A 304 4.06 25.41 -24.08
CA ASP A 304 3.11 24.70 -24.95
C ASP A 304 3.85 23.54 -25.61
N ALA A 305 3.42 22.31 -25.28
CA ALA A 305 4.08 21.11 -25.75
C ALA A 305 3.84 20.86 -27.24
N THR A 306 2.74 21.36 -27.79
CA THR A 306 2.38 21.15 -29.21
C THR A 306 3.19 22.05 -30.14
N THR A 307 3.41 23.30 -29.73
CA THR A 307 4.18 24.27 -30.52
C THR A 307 5.65 24.36 -30.11
N SER A 308 6.04 23.69 -29.02
CA SER A 308 7.36 23.75 -28.40
C SER A 308 7.81 25.18 -28.11
N LYS A 309 6.89 26.01 -27.59
CA LYS A 309 7.13 27.41 -27.27
C LYS A 309 6.93 27.69 -25.79
N CYS A 310 7.85 28.44 -25.20
CA CYS A 310 7.67 29.02 -23.88
C CYS A 310 6.59 30.10 -23.97
N THR A 311 5.44 29.87 -23.34
CA THR A 311 4.33 30.82 -23.31
C THR A 311 4.50 31.84 -22.21
N ARG A 312 5.08 31.42 -21.07
CA ARG A 312 5.31 32.30 -19.91
C ARG A 312 6.58 31.91 -19.17
N SER A 313 7.31 32.92 -18.69
CA SER A 313 8.34 32.77 -17.65
C SER A 313 7.93 33.57 -16.42
N MET A 314 7.82 32.91 -15.27
CA MET A 314 7.27 33.47 -14.04
C MET A 314 8.32 33.48 -12.94
N THR A 315 8.56 34.67 -12.38
CA THR A 315 9.50 34.89 -11.27
C THR A 315 8.80 34.77 -9.91
N GLY A 316 9.56 34.93 -8.83
CA GLY A 316 9.03 35.07 -7.46
C GLY A 316 9.73 34.21 -6.41
N HIS A 317 10.28 33.06 -6.80
CA HIS A 317 11.14 32.30 -5.90
C HIS A 317 12.58 32.83 -5.93
N SER A 318 13.28 32.73 -4.79
CA SER A 318 14.70 33.12 -4.66
C SER A 318 15.67 31.93 -4.71
N ALA A 319 15.15 30.71 -4.87
CA ALA A 319 15.91 29.48 -4.99
C ALA A 319 15.13 28.45 -5.82
N ARG A 320 15.76 27.33 -6.15
CA ARG A 320 15.20 26.28 -7.02
C ARG A 320 13.74 25.94 -6.75
N THR A 321 12.97 25.75 -7.82
CA THR A 321 11.58 25.30 -7.75
C THR A 321 11.54 23.77 -7.76
N SER A 322 11.45 23.17 -6.58
CA SER A 322 11.53 21.73 -6.37
C SER A 322 10.23 20.98 -6.68
N ALA A 323 9.07 21.61 -6.50
CA ALA A 323 7.79 20.94 -6.65
C ALA A 323 6.76 21.80 -7.39
N LEU A 324 5.94 21.16 -8.23
CA LEU A 324 4.89 21.80 -9.01
C LEU A 324 3.62 20.96 -8.91
N SER A 325 2.47 21.61 -8.81
CA SER A 325 1.18 20.94 -8.90
C SER A 325 0.11 21.87 -9.44
N TRP A 326 -0.69 21.35 -10.36
CA TRP A 326 -1.79 22.08 -10.98
C TRP A 326 -3.13 21.86 -10.25
N ASN A 327 -3.92 22.92 -10.18
CA ASN A 327 -5.34 22.92 -9.89
C ASN A 327 -6.06 23.77 -10.95
N ARG A 328 -6.47 23.11 -12.04
CA ARG A 328 -7.04 23.75 -13.22
C ARG A 328 -6.11 24.84 -13.76
N HIS A 329 -6.49 26.11 -13.64
CA HIS A 329 -5.70 27.26 -14.10
C HIS A 329 -4.72 27.79 -13.03
N VAL A 330 -4.76 27.27 -11.81
CA VAL A 330 -3.83 27.63 -10.75
C VAL A 330 -2.66 26.65 -10.76
N LEU A 331 -1.45 27.16 -10.98
CA LEU A 331 -0.21 26.42 -10.75
C LEU A 331 0.34 26.78 -9.37
N SER A 332 0.56 25.79 -8.52
CA SER A 332 1.30 25.97 -7.27
C SER A 332 2.75 25.53 -7.46
N SER A 333 3.70 26.37 -7.04
CA SER A 333 5.12 26.07 -7.04
C SER A 333 5.69 26.11 -5.63
N GLY A 334 6.42 25.06 -5.24
CA GLY A 334 7.15 24.94 -3.98
C GLY A 334 8.65 25.02 -4.24
N SER A 335 9.38 25.74 -3.37
CA SER A 335 10.79 26.04 -3.58
C SER A 335 11.65 25.74 -2.35
N ARG A 336 12.96 25.66 -2.61
CA ARG A 336 14.01 25.67 -1.58
C ARG A 336 14.03 26.94 -0.74
N ASP A 337 13.43 28.03 -1.24
CA ASP A 337 13.23 29.26 -0.48
C ASP A 337 12.16 29.15 0.62
N ARG A 338 11.59 27.95 0.80
CA ARG A 338 10.59 27.57 1.83
C ARG A 338 9.18 28.07 1.55
N SER A 339 8.99 28.80 0.45
CA SER A 339 7.70 29.35 0.08
C SER A 339 6.94 28.46 -0.91
N ILE A 340 5.62 28.60 -0.87
CA ILE A 340 4.70 28.12 -1.90
C ILE A 340 4.08 29.34 -2.56
N LEU A 341 4.10 29.39 -3.89
CA LEU A 341 3.45 30.45 -4.67
C LEU A 341 2.27 29.85 -5.44
N HIS A 342 1.09 30.47 -5.34
CA HIS A 342 -0.04 30.18 -6.23
C HIS A 342 0.00 31.14 -7.41
N ARG A 343 -0.22 30.60 -8.61
CA ARG A 343 -0.09 31.35 -9.87
C ARG A 343 -1.31 31.10 -10.72
N ASP A 344 -2.15 32.11 -10.90
CA ASP A 344 -3.17 32.05 -11.97
C ASP A 344 -2.47 32.26 -13.31
N VAL A 345 -2.37 31.19 -14.10
CA VAL A 345 -1.61 31.22 -15.35
C VAL A 345 -2.27 32.04 -16.46
N ARG A 346 -3.47 32.57 -16.22
CA ARG A 346 -4.18 33.47 -17.13
C ARG A 346 -3.94 34.95 -16.79
N ALA A 347 -3.58 35.25 -15.55
CA ALA A 347 -3.36 36.62 -15.08
C ALA A 347 -1.94 37.09 -15.42
N ALA A 348 -1.74 38.37 -15.75
CA ALA A 348 -0.42 38.91 -16.09
C ALA A 348 0.58 38.83 -14.92
N ALA A 349 0.10 38.97 -13.67
CA ALA A 349 0.91 38.83 -12.47
C ALA A 349 1.58 37.44 -12.38
N HIS A 350 2.81 37.39 -11.85
CA HIS A 350 3.58 36.14 -11.77
C HIS A 350 3.05 35.16 -10.71
N TYR A 351 2.40 35.66 -9.66
CA TYR A 351 1.74 34.88 -8.61
C TYR A 351 0.60 35.70 -7.99
N THR A 352 -0.40 35.02 -7.44
CA THR A 352 -1.56 35.62 -6.76
C THR A 352 -1.43 35.56 -5.24
N SER A 353 -0.71 34.58 -4.70
CA SER A 353 -0.43 34.49 -3.27
C SER A 353 0.92 33.84 -2.97
N ARG A 354 1.44 34.11 -1.77
CA ARG A 354 2.69 33.55 -1.24
C ARG A 354 2.45 33.03 0.17
N ILE A 355 2.78 31.75 0.38
CA ILE A 355 2.70 31.07 1.68
C ILE A 355 4.13 30.82 2.16
N VAL A 356 4.44 31.18 3.41
CA VAL A 356 5.77 30.99 4.02
C VAL A 356 5.60 30.40 5.41
N GLU A 357 5.20 29.13 5.46
CA GLU A 357 4.95 28.40 6.72
C GLU A 357 5.95 27.27 6.96
N HIS A 358 6.50 26.68 5.89
CA HIS A 358 7.56 25.70 5.98
C HIS A 358 8.88 26.36 6.38
N ARG A 359 9.73 25.60 7.09
CA ARG A 359 11.04 26.08 7.57
C ARG A 359 12.20 25.65 6.68
N GLN A 360 11.96 24.72 5.77
CA GLN A 360 12.95 24.24 4.80
C GLN A 360 12.29 24.03 3.43
N GLU A 361 13.04 23.46 2.48
CA GLU A 361 12.61 23.24 1.10
C GLU A 361 11.27 22.51 1.00
N VAL A 362 10.35 23.03 0.19
CA VAL A 362 9.06 22.39 -0.10
C VAL A 362 9.26 21.41 -1.24
N CYS A 363 9.40 20.13 -0.91
CA CYS A 363 9.77 19.08 -1.86
C CYS A 363 8.61 18.18 -2.29
N GLY A 364 7.54 18.14 -1.50
CA GLY A 364 6.27 17.50 -1.84
C GLY A 364 5.18 18.55 -2.06
N LEU A 365 4.45 18.46 -3.17
CA LEU A 365 3.34 19.36 -3.46
C LEU A 365 2.31 18.64 -4.33
N ARG A 366 1.07 18.47 -3.86
CA ARG A 366 0.00 17.78 -4.59
C ARG A 366 -1.38 18.37 -4.31
N TRP A 367 -2.04 18.83 -5.37
CA TRP A 367 -3.44 19.21 -5.33
C TRP A 367 -4.35 17.98 -5.39
N ASN A 368 -5.41 18.04 -4.58
CA ASN A 368 -6.67 17.37 -4.84
C ASN A 368 -7.59 18.40 -5.52
N VAL A 369 -7.78 18.24 -6.82
CA VAL A 369 -8.54 19.18 -7.66
C VAL A 369 -10.04 19.13 -7.36
N ASP A 370 -10.55 17.96 -6.96
CA ASP A 370 -11.98 17.75 -6.69
C ASP A 370 -12.38 18.34 -5.34
N GLU A 371 -11.52 18.21 -4.33
CA GLU A 371 -11.73 18.78 -3.00
C GLU A 371 -11.20 20.19 -2.84
N ASN A 372 -10.50 20.72 -3.85
CA ASN A 372 -9.85 22.03 -3.82
C ASN A 372 -8.88 22.18 -2.63
N LYS A 373 -8.14 21.11 -2.32
CA LYS A 373 -7.17 21.05 -1.21
C LYS A 373 -5.77 20.82 -1.73
N LEU A 374 -4.80 21.51 -1.16
CA LEU A 374 -3.39 21.29 -1.45
C LEU A 374 -2.73 20.54 -0.29
N ALA A 375 -1.93 19.52 -0.58
CA ALA A 375 -0.99 18.95 0.37
C ALA A 375 0.42 19.44 0.04
N SER A 376 1.15 19.92 1.04
CA SER A 376 2.58 20.25 0.95
C SER A 376 3.38 19.44 1.96
N GLY A 377 4.60 19.09 1.57
CA GLY A 377 5.55 18.36 2.38
C GLY A 377 6.94 18.95 2.19
N SER A 378 7.72 18.96 3.26
CA SER A 378 8.99 19.70 3.29
C SER A 378 10.11 18.90 3.94
N ASN A 379 11.34 19.37 3.70
CA ASN A 379 12.54 18.91 4.38
C ASN A 379 12.59 19.31 5.87
N ASP A 380 11.62 20.09 6.36
CA ASP A 380 11.43 20.35 7.79
C ASP A 380 10.67 19.22 8.51
N ASN A 381 10.43 18.10 7.80
CA ASN A 381 9.71 16.90 8.23
C ASN A 381 8.20 17.11 8.45
N ARG A 382 7.66 18.25 8.02
CA ARG A 382 6.25 18.58 8.18
C ARG A 382 5.46 18.31 6.91
N MET A 383 4.23 17.89 7.10
CA MET A 383 3.20 17.87 6.07
C MET A 383 2.10 18.85 6.48
N MET A 384 1.62 19.66 5.53
CA MET A 384 0.51 20.57 5.74
C MET A 384 -0.56 20.36 4.67
N VAL A 385 -1.83 20.55 5.04
CA VAL A 385 -2.97 20.54 4.11
C VAL A 385 -3.60 21.92 4.14
N TRP A 386 -3.88 22.47 2.95
CA TRP A 386 -4.41 23.81 2.75
C TRP A 386 -5.75 23.74 2.04
N ASP A 387 -6.66 24.65 2.39
CA ASP A 387 -7.85 24.93 1.60
C ASP A 387 -7.51 26.02 0.59
N ALA A 388 -7.86 25.86 -0.68
CA ALA A 388 -7.65 26.93 -1.67
C ALA A 388 -8.41 28.22 -1.33
N LEU A 389 -9.51 28.13 -0.58
CA LEU A 389 -10.30 29.29 -0.15
C LEU A 389 -9.72 29.99 1.09
N ARG A 390 -8.87 29.31 1.86
CA ARG A 390 -8.26 29.81 3.11
C ARG A 390 -6.77 29.56 3.08
N VAL A 391 -6.06 30.48 2.43
CA VAL A 391 -4.61 30.38 2.20
C VAL A 391 -3.80 30.85 3.41
N ASP A 392 -4.44 31.55 4.35
CA ASP A 392 -3.82 32.17 5.51
C ASP A 392 -3.41 31.18 6.59
N GLN A 393 -4.07 30.02 6.70
CA GLN A 393 -3.73 28.99 7.69
C GLN A 393 -3.91 27.57 7.11
N PRO A 394 -3.02 26.62 7.44
CA PRO A 394 -3.20 25.23 7.04
C PRO A 394 -4.39 24.62 7.81
N LEU A 395 -5.23 23.85 7.10
CA LEU A 395 -6.29 23.03 7.68
C LEU A 395 -5.73 21.94 8.60
N LEU A 396 -4.60 21.35 8.22
CA LEU A 396 -3.93 20.30 8.96
C LEU A 396 -2.44 20.56 8.96
N LYS A 397 -1.81 20.40 10.11
CA LYS A 397 -0.36 20.45 10.28
C LYS A 397 0.10 19.20 11.00
N VAL A 398 0.91 18.40 10.33
CA VAL A 398 1.38 17.10 10.80
C VAL A 398 2.89 17.14 10.95
N GLU A 399 3.38 16.78 12.14
CA GLU A 399 4.80 16.76 12.50
C GLU A 399 5.25 15.36 12.99
N GLU A 400 4.60 14.31 12.47
CA GLU A 400 4.88 12.92 12.87
C GLU A 400 6.04 12.26 12.12
N HIS A 401 6.33 12.68 10.90
CA HIS A 401 7.47 12.14 10.17
C HIS A 401 8.77 12.65 10.79
N THR A 402 9.78 11.79 10.89
CA THR A 402 11.10 12.17 11.45
C THR A 402 12.12 12.55 10.37
N ALA A 403 11.69 12.61 9.11
CA ALA A 403 12.50 12.95 7.94
C ALA A 403 11.66 13.68 6.88
N ALA A 404 12.32 14.19 5.84
CA ALA A 404 11.70 14.95 4.76
C ALA A 404 10.48 14.26 4.14
N VAL A 405 9.38 15.00 3.97
CA VAL A 405 8.14 14.51 3.37
C VAL A 405 8.04 14.97 1.93
N LYS A 406 8.55 14.17 1.00
CA LYS A 406 8.42 14.42 -0.45
C LYS A 406 7.21 13.70 -1.03
N ALA A 407 7.06 12.44 -0.64
CA ALA A 407 6.07 11.55 -1.20
C ALA A 407 4.68 11.88 -0.64
N LEU A 408 3.79 12.37 -1.50
CA LEU A 408 2.42 12.73 -1.17
C LEU A 408 1.49 12.23 -2.27
N ALA A 409 0.36 11.62 -1.90
CA ALA A 409 -0.64 11.18 -2.87
C ALA A 409 -2.05 11.17 -2.27
N TRP A 410 -2.97 11.90 -2.91
CA TRP A 410 -4.40 11.86 -2.59
C TRP A 410 -5.05 10.61 -3.18
N SER A 411 -5.92 9.96 -2.42
CA SER A 411 -6.70 8.83 -2.94
C SER A 411 -7.74 9.33 -3.96
N PRO A 412 -7.80 8.76 -5.17
CA PRO A 412 -8.86 9.08 -6.12
C PRO A 412 -10.18 8.36 -5.80
N HIS A 413 -10.15 7.35 -4.92
CA HIS A 413 -11.30 6.49 -4.62
C HIS A 413 -12.08 6.93 -3.38
N GLN A 414 -11.40 7.58 -2.44
CA GLN A 414 -11.96 7.96 -1.16
C GLN A 414 -11.63 9.41 -0.84
N ARG A 415 -12.69 10.22 -0.70
CA ARG A 415 -12.60 11.61 -0.31
C ARG A 415 -11.87 11.75 1.03
N GLY A 416 -10.94 12.70 1.10
CA GLY A 416 -10.24 13.07 2.30
C GLY A 416 -9.07 12.15 2.67
N ILE A 417 -8.76 11.12 1.88
CA ILE A 417 -7.63 10.22 2.16
C ILE A 417 -6.35 10.74 1.50
N LEU A 418 -5.32 10.96 2.31
CA LEU A 418 -4.00 11.40 1.88
C LEU A 418 -2.95 10.40 2.39
N ALA A 419 -2.06 9.93 1.52
CA ALA A 419 -0.89 9.15 1.90
C ALA A 419 0.36 10.04 1.88
N SER A 420 1.22 9.91 2.89
CA SER A 420 2.52 10.58 2.98
C SER A 420 3.63 9.58 3.27
N GLY A 421 4.82 9.84 2.73
CA GLY A 421 6.00 9.01 2.92
C GLY A 421 7.19 9.83 3.43
N GLY A 422 7.86 9.31 4.45
CA GLY A 422 9.04 9.95 5.03
C GLY A 422 10.37 9.45 4.46
N GLY A 423 11.35 10.35 4.49
CA GLY A 423 12.73 10.11 4.02
C GLY A 423 13.53 9.08 4.84
N THR A 424 14.86 9.07 4.67
CA THR A 424 15.76 8.00 5.18
C THR A 424 15.70 7.74 6.68
N ALA A 425 15.52 8.77 7.50
CA ALA A 425 15.45 8.61 8.96
C ALA A 425 14.06 8.18 9.46
N ASP A 426 13.03 8.29 8.62
CA ASP A 426 11.64 7.96 8.96
C ASP A 426 11.22 6.62 8.35
N ARG A 427 11.27 6.48 7.02
CA ARG A 427 10.96 5.24 6.27
C ARG A 427 9.52 4.74 6.44
N ARG A 428 8.61 5.60 6.90
CA ARG A 428 7.20 5.23 7.12
C ARG A 428 6.33 5.72 5.97
N ILE A 429 5.30 4.94 5.64
CA ILE A 429 4.11 5.44 4.94
C ILE A 429 3.03 5.65 5.98
N LYS A 430 2.47 6.87 6.03
CA LYS A 430 1.35 7.22 6.89
C LYS A 430 0.16 7.60 6.02
N VAL A 431 -1.03 7.11 6.37
CA VAL A 431 -2.28 7.44 5.68
C VAL A 431 -3.17 8.24 6.63
N TRP A 432 -3.74 9.33 6.13
CA TRP A 432 -4.46 10.32 6.91
C TRP A 432 -5.88 10.48 6.40
N ASN A 433 -6.82 10.63 7.32
CA ASN A 433 -8.11 11.23 7.03
C ASN A 433 -8.00 12.74 7.26
N THR A 434 -7.98 13.51 6.19
CA THR A 434 -7.85 14.97 6.21
C THR A 434 -9.12 15.71 6.62
N LEU A 435 -10.27 15.03 6.72
CA LEU A 435 -11.51 15.60 7.22
C LEU A 435 -11.55 15.59 8.75
N THR A 436 -11.06 14.52 9.37
CA THR A 436 -11.00 14.37 10.83
C THR A 436 -9.64 14.76 11.42
N GLY A 437 -8.60 14.85 10.58
CA GLY A 437 -7.21 15.04 11.01
C GLY A 437 -6.56 13.79 11.60
N SER A 438 -7.22 12.63 11.56
CA SER A 438 -6.72 11.40 12.20
C SER A 438 -5.82 10.57 11.28
N LYS A 439 -4.77 9.99 11.85
CA LYS A 439 -3.94 8.98 11.17
C LYS A 439 -4.69 7.64 11.13
N LEU A 440 -4.83 7.05 9.95
CA LEU A 440 -5.48 5.76 9.70
C LEU A 440 -4.48 4.61 9.70
N HIS A 441 -3.32 4.81 9.04
CA HIS A 441 -2.28 3.80 8.94
C HIS A 441 -0.90 4.40 9.18
N ASP A 442 0.00 3.56 9.68
CA ASP A 442 1.41 3.87 9.91
C ASP A 442 2.23 2.61 9.66
N VAL A 443 2.92 2.54 8.53
CA VAL A 443 3.57 1.33 8.02
C VAL A 443 5.06 1.55 7.89
N ASP A 444 5.85 0.64 8.46
CA ASP A 444 7.29 0.61 8.19
C ASP A 444 7.56 0.03 6.82
N THR A 445 8.28 0.76 5.99
CA THR A 445 8.70 0.24 4.68
C THR A 445 10.12 -0.30 4.69
N GLY A 446 10.88 -0.06 5.78
CA GLY A 446 12.28 -0.44 5.92
C GLY A 446 13.24 0.33 5.00
N SER A 447 12.77 1.31 4.22
CA SER A 447 13.57 2.04 3.23
C SER A 447 13.09 3.48 3.06
N GLN A 448 13.97 4.40 2.63
CA GLN A 448 13.57 5.79 2.32
C GLN A 448 12.39 5.79 1.34
N VAL A 449 11.29 6.48 1.66
CA VAL A 449 10.15 6.61 0.71
C VAL A 449 10.37 7.84 -0.16
N CYS A 450 10.46 7.63 -1.48
CA CYS A 450 10.77 8.70 -2.44
C CYS A 450 9.52 9.27 -3.10
N ASN A 451 8.59 8.42 -3.55
CA ASN A 451 7.32 8.85 -4.11
C ASN A 451 6.18 7.93 -3.67
N LEU A 452 4.97 8.46 -3.78
CA LEU A 452 3.71 7.75 -3.58
C LEU A 452 2.77 8.07 -4.73
N LEU A 453 1.98 7.09 -5.14
CA LEU A 453 0.97 7.23 -6.18
C LEU A 453 -0.16 6.25 -5.93
N TRP A 454 -1.39 6.72 -5.94
CA TRP A 454 -2.57 5.86 -5.91
C TRP A 454 -2.90 5.39 -7.32
N SER A 455 -3.21 4.10 -7.47
CA SER A 455 -3.78 3.57 -8.70
C SER A 455 -5.14 4.22 -8.97
N ARG A 456 -5.40 4.59 -10.22
CA ARG A 456 -6.72 5.07 -10.68
C ARG A 456 -7.70 3.92 -10.93
N ASN A 457 -7.19 2.71 -11.16
CA ASN A 457 -7.99 1.56 -11.60
C ASN A 457 -8.31 0.59 -10.45
N SER A 458 -7.55 0.66 -9.35
CA SER A 458 -7.68 -0.21 -8.19
C SER A 458 -7.40 0.57 -6.91
N ASN A 459 -7.91 0.08 -5.78
CA ASN A 459 -7.65 0.69 -4.47
C ASN A 459 -6.29 0.23 -3.92
N GLU A 460 -5.23 0.58 -4.65
CA GLU A 460 -3.85 0.18 -4.40
C GLU A 460 -2.94 1.40 -4.43
N LEU A 461 -1.90 1.37 -3.62
CA LEU A 461 -0.90 2.43 -3.50
C LEU A 461 0.44 1.90 -4.03
N VAL A 462 1.16 2.70 -4.78
CA VAL A 462 2.53 2.44 -5.21
C VAL A 462 3.46 3.33 -4.42
N SER A 463 4.54 2.77 -3.88
CA SER A 463 5.65 3.52 -3.30
C SER A 463 6.94 3.19 -4.02
N THR A 464 7.78 4.22 -4.25
CA THR A 464 9.16 4.03 -4.70
C THR A 464 10.11 4.29 -3.55
N HIS A 465 11.21 3.54 -3.52
CA HIS A 465 12.13 3.57 -2.41
C HIS A 465 13.56 3.94 -2.82
N GLY A 466 14.23 4.65 -1.92
CA GLY A 466 15.66 4.90 -1.96
C GLY A 466 16.41 3.85 -1.13
N TYR A 467 17.45 4.31 -0.43
CA TYR A 467 18.28 3.42 0.37
C TYR A 467 17.51 2.77 1.53
N SER A 468 17.76 1.49 1.83
CA SER A 468 18.73 0.59 1.19
C SER A 468 18.15 -0.34 0.11
N ARG A 469 16.83 -0.27 -0.19
CA ARG A 469 16.16 -1.30 -1.01
C ARG A 469 16.05 -0.98 -2.51
N ASN A 470 16.02 0.29 -2.92
CA ASN A 470 15.93 0.70 -4.34
C ASN A 470 14.82 -0.01 -5.15
N GLN A 471 13.67 -0.24 -4.50
CA GLN A 471 12.57 -1.05 -5.04
C GLN A 471 11.30 -0.22 -5.25
N VAL A 472 10.36 -0.78 -5.99
CA VAL A 472 8.99 -0.27 -6.13
C VAL A 472 8.05 -1.25 -5.44
N VAL A 473 7.21 -0.79 -4.52
CA VAL A 473 6.29 -1.64 -3.76
C VAL A 473 4.85 -1.26 -4.07
N ILE A 474 4.01 -2.28 -4.28
CA ILE A 474 2.56 -2.13 -4.47
C ILE A 474 1.86 -2.61 -3.21
N TRP A 475 1.00 -1.77 -2.65
CA TRP A 475 0.26 -1.99 -1.41
C TRP A 475 -1.23 -2.10 -1.71
N LYS A 476 -1.88 -3.09 -1.10
CA LYS A 476 -3.33 -3.21 -1.07
C LYS A 476 -3.91 -2.33 0.03
N TYR A 477 -4.79 -1.41 -0.33
CA TYR A 477 -5.52 -0.59 0.64
C TYR A 477 -6.98 -1.12 0.79
N PRO A 478 -7.59 -1.10 1.99
CA PRO A 478 -7.16 -0.44 3.23
C PRO A 478 -6.22 -1.26 4.13
N GLN A 479 -5.93 -2.52 3.82
CA GLN A 479 -5.12 -3.36 4.73
C GLN A 479 -3.65 -2.92 4.82
N MET A 480 -3.19 -2.08 3.90
CA MET A 480 -1.79 -1.72 3.68
C MET A 480 -0.86 -2.95 3.59
N LYS A 481 -1.36 -4.02 2.97
CA LYS A 481 -0.59 -5.25 2.75
C LYS A 481 0.25 -5.12 1.48
N GLN A 482 1.54 -5.42 1.55
CA GLN A 482 2.40 -5.53 0.38
C GLN A 482 1.93 -6.65 -0.55
N LEU A 483 1.70 -6.32 -1.83
CA LEU A 483 1.28 -7.25 -2.88
C LEU A 483 2.43 -7.69 -3.78
N ALA A 484 3.34 -6.75 -4.09
CA ALA A 484 4.50 -7.01 -4.91
C ALA A 484 5.63 -6.06 -4.56
N SER A 485 6.86 -6.55 -4.68
CA SER A 485 8.07 -5.75 -4.76
C SER A 485 8.68 -5.94 -6.15
N LEU A 486 8.92 -4.84 -6.85
CA LEU A 486 9.54 -4.78 -8.16
C LEU A 486 10.97 -4.25 -7.97
N THR A 487 11.94 -5.05 -8.38
CA THR A 487 13.36 -4.76 -8.24
C THR A 487 14.01 -4.59 -9.61
N GLY A 488 15.15 -3.90 -9.63
CA GLY A 488 15.99 -3.85 -10.82
C GLY A 488 16.71 -2.53 -11.03
N HIS A 489 16.23 -1.42 -10.46
CA HIS A 489 17.01 -0.19 -10.39
C HIS A 489 18.23 -0.39 -9.49
N THR A 490 19.38 0.14 -9.89
CA THR A 490 20.63 0.03 -9.11
C THR A 490 20.85 1.24 -8.18
N TYR A 491 20.16 2.34 -8.46
CA TYR A 491 20.12 3.56 -7.64
C TYR A 491 18.75 3.76 -7.01
N ARG A 492 18.63 4.78 -6.15
CA ARG A 492 17.37 5.17 -5.51
C ARG A 492 16.31 5.47 -6.57
N VAL A 493 15.09 4.97 -6.36
CA VAL A 493 13.98 5.19 -7.30
C VAL A 493 13.30 6.53 -6.98
N LEU A 494 13.88 7.61 -7.51
CA LEU A 494 13.55 8.99 -7.17
C LEU A 494 12.38 9.58 -7.96
N TYR A 495 12.01 8.97 -9.08
CA TYR A 495 10.98 9.49 -9.97
C TYR A 495 9.91 8.45 -10.24
N LEU A 496 8.65 8.90 -10.29
CA LEU A 496 7.46 8.06 -10.41
C LEU A 496 6.37 8.83 -11.15
N SER A 497 5.77 8.19 -12.16
CA SER A 497 4.51 8.65 -12.75
C SER A 497 3.68 7.46 -13.25
N MET A 498 2.44 7.71 -13.65
CA MET A 498 1.49 6.68 -14.09
C MET A 498 0.87 7.08 -15.42
N SER A 499 0.71 6.10 -16.31
CA SER A 499 0.07 6.29 -17.61
C SER A 499 -1.36 6.83 -17.46
N PRO A 500 -1.89 7.55 -18.46
CA PRO A 500 -3.25 8.09 -18.42
C PRO A 500 -4.32 7.02 -18.17
N ASP A 501 -4.15 5.85 -18.77
CA ASP A 501 -5.04 4.68 -18.63
C ASP A 501 -4.92 3.95 -17.29
N GLY A 502 -3.96 4.35 -16.44
CA GLY A 502 -3.75 3.80 -15.11
C GLY A 502 -3.15 2.40 -15.06
N THR A 503 -2.72 1.82 -16.19
CA THR A 503 -2.20 0.44 -16.24
C THR A 503 -0.71 0.35 -15.93
N THR A 504 0.04 1.36 -16.40
CA THR A 504 1.49 1.38 -16.39
C THR A 504 2.00 2.39 -15.38
N VAL A 505 3.01 1.98 -14.62
CA VAL A 505 3.83 2.87 -13.81
C VAL A 505 5.18 3.05 -14.49
N VAL A 506 5.67 4.28 -14.59
CA VAL A 506 7.04 4.58 -14.99
C VAL A 506 7.85 5.00 -13.78
N THR A 507 9.05 4.47 -13.65
CA THR A 507 10.00 4.86 -12.60
C THR A 507 11.33 5.29 -13.18
N GLY A 508 11.95 6.28 -12.54
CA GLY A 508 13.28 6.77 -12.90
C GLY A 508 14.22 6.82 -11.71
N ALA A 509 15.50 6.59 -11.97
CA ALA A 509 16.56 6.59 -10.96
C ALA A 509 17.86 7.18 -11.53
N GLY A 510 18.82 7.48 -10.64
CA GLY A 510 20.18 7.88 -11.02
C GLY A 510 21.03 6.78 -11.67
N ASP A 511 20.44 5.63 -11.97
CA ASP A 511 21.04 4.61 -12.85
C ASP A 511 20.82 4.91 -14.32
N GLU A 512 20.34 6.14 -14.62
CA GLU A 512 20.09 6.66 -15.96
C GLU A 512 19.07 5.83 -16.74
N THR A 513 18.13 5.16 -16.05
CA THR A 513 17.06 4.41 -16.71
C THR A 513 15.67 4.87 -16.30
N LEU A 514 14.75 4.83 -17.27
CA LEU A 514 13.31 4.86 -17.04
C LEU A 514 12.73 3.48 -17.29
N ARG A 515 12.03 2.92 -16.31
CA ARG A 515 11.46 1.56 -16.38
C ARG A 515 9.94 1.60 -16.35
N PHE A 516 9.33 0.82 -17.24
CA PHE A 516 7.88 0.76 -17.39
C PHE A 516 7.35 -0.58 -16.88
N TRP A 517 6.44 -0.49 -15.92
CA TRP A 517 5.89 -1.62 -15.18
C TRP A 517 4.38 -1.72 -15.43
N ASN A 518 3.93 -2.86 -15.96
CA ASN A 518 2.50 -3.13 -16.06
C ASN A 518 2.00 -3.66 -14.69
N CYS A 519 1.43 -2.77 -13.90
CA CYS A 519 1.09 -3.01 -12.51
C CYS A 519 -0.41 -3.27 -12.29
N PHE A 520 -1.25 -2.72 -13.18
CA PHE A 520 -2.69 -2.65 -13.01
C PHE A 520 -3.43 -3.04 -14.28
N GLU A 521 -4.60 -3.64 -14.10
CA GLU A 521 -5.51 -3.93 -15.20
C GLU A 521 -6.23 -2.65 -15.67
N LYS A 522 -6.67 -2.63 -16.93
CA LYS A 522 -7.51 -1.53 -17.42
C LYS A 522 -8.82 -1.49 -16.63
N SER A 523 -9.23 -0.28 -16.22
CA SER A 523 -10.52 -0.11 -15.55
C SER A 523 -11.66 -0.58 -16.48
N ARG A 524 -12.48 -1.52 -15.98
CA ARG A 524 -13.67 -2.02 -16.69
C ARG A 524 -14.79 -0.98 -16.82
N GLN A 525 -14.65 0.20 -16.22
CA GLN A 525 -15.66 1.25 -16.27
C GLN A 525 -15.88 1.84 -17.68
N SER A 526 -14.98 1.58 -18.63
CA SER A 526 -15.17 2.00 -20.04
C SER A 526 -16.08 1.09 -20.86
N GLU A 527 -16.32 -0.17 -20.46
CA GLU A 527 -17.11 -1.14 -21.23
C GLU A 527 -18.49 -1.45 -20.64
N GLY A 528 -18.85 -0.83 -19.50
CA GLY A 528 -20.07 -1.15 -18.77
C GLY A 528 -20.68 0.06 -18.07
N GLY A 529 -20.80 1.19 -18.76
CA GLY A 529 -21.59 2.31 -18.29
C GLY A 529 -23.00 1.84 -17.94
N SER A 530 -23.37 1.95 -16.66
CA SER A 530 -24.74 1.69 -16.22
C SER A 530 -25.69 2.53 -17.09
N ILE A 531 -26.57 1.87 -17.84
CA ILE A 531 -27.57 2.51 -18.73
C ILE A 531 -28.35 3.62 -18.00
N LEU A 532 -28.50 3.49 -16.67
CA LEU A 532 -29.11 4.50 -15.82
C LEU A 532 -28.30 5.79 -15.71
N LEU A 533 -26.97 5.73 -15.63
CA LEU A 533 -26.14 6.93 -15.56
C LEU A 533 -26.11 7.68 -16.89
N ASP A 534 -26.13 6.93 -17.99
CA ASP A 534 -26.15 7.48 -19.35
C ASP A 534 -27.49 8.18 -19.64
N ALA A 535 -28.61 7.60 -19.20
CA ALA A 535 -29.93 8.21 -19.28
C ALA A 535 -30.05 9.52 -18.46
N PHE A 536 -29.39 9.62 -17.30
CA PHE A 536 -29.36 10.86 -16.52
C PHE A 536 -28.48 11.95 -17.15
N SER A 537 -27.44 11.57 -17.90
CA SER A 537 -26.57 12.52 -18.60
C SER A 537 -27.21 13.11 -19.86
N GLN A 538 -28.15 12.40 -20.47
CA GLN A 538 -28.91 12.85 -21.65
C GLN A 538 -30.12 13.74 -21.29
N LEU A 539 -30.45 13.87 -20.00
CA LEU A 539 -31.59 14.66 -19.51
C LEU A 539 -31.20 16.09 -19.07
N ARG A 540 -30.04 16.60 -19.47
CA ARG A 540 -29.57 17.93 -19.08
C ARG A 540 -29.26 18.85 -20.26
#